data_AF-A0A7C3I1R7-F1
#
_entry.id   AF-A0A7C3I1R7-F1
#
_cell.length_a   1.000
_cell.length_b   1.000
_cell.length_c   1.000
_cell.angle_alpha   90.00
_cell.angle_beta   90.00
_cell.angle_gamma   90.00
#
_symmetry.space_group_name_H-M   'P 1'
#
loop_
_entity.id
_entity.type
_entity.pdbx_description
1 polymer ?
#
loop_
_entity_poly.entity_id
_entity_poly.type
_entity_poly.pdbx_seq_one_letter_code
_entity_poly.pdbx_strand_id
1 'polypeptide(L)' 'AEYKRLTKRYGKRGEERYVCMDLGHSAQNVYLQATALSLGTCAIGAFNDKGFIKLFGLSPGETPLYVMPVGKLKDQ' A
#
# COMPACT_ATOMS: atom_id res chain seq x y z
N ALA A 1 0.03 6.68 2.00
CA ALA A 1 -1.28 7.03 2.58
C ALA A 1 -1.24 8.45 3.11
N GLU A 2 -2.25 9.25 2.80
CA GLU A 2 -2.42 10.60 3.33
C GLU A 2 -3.49 10.56 4.44
N TYR A 3 -3.06 10.33 5.68
CA TYR A 3 -3.97 10.11 6.83
C TYR A 3 -5.00 11.24 7.00
N LYS A 4 -4.59 12.49 6.75
CA LYS A 4 -5.44 13.69 6.88
C LYS A 4 -6.74 13.61 6.07
N ARG A 5 -6.76 12.93 4.93
CA ARG A 5 -7.96 12.77 4.11
C ARG A 5 -9.08 12.04 4.86
N LEU A 6 -8.73 10.95 5.53
CA LEU A 6 -9.70 10.12 6.25
C LEU A 6 -9.95 10.65 7.67
N THR A 7 -8.93 11.17 8.35
CA THR A 7 -9.10 11.72 9.71
C THR A 7 -9.90 13.01 9.72
N LYS A 8 -9.86 13.83 8.66
CA LYS A 8 -10.70 15.03 8.54
C LYS A 8 -12.19 14.74 8.71
N ARG A 9 -12.66 13.59 8.21
CA ARG A 9 -14.09 13.19 8.26
C ARG A 9 -14.38 12.23 9.42
N TYR A 10 -13.47 11.30 9.71
CA TYR A 10 -13.72 10.18 10.61
C TYR A 10 -12.91 10.21 11.91
N GLY A 11 -12.11 11.27 12.12
CA GLY A 11 -11.26 11.45 13.29
C GLY A 11 -10.38 10.24 13.56
N LYS A 12 -10.31 9.83 14.83
CA LYS A 12 -9.53 8.68 15.31
C LYS A 12 -9.87 7.37 14.61
N ARG A 13 -11.14 7.16 14.21
CA ARG A 13 -11.52 5.95 13.44
C ARG A 13 -10.93 5.95 12.03
N GLY A 14 -10.79 7.13 11.44
CA GLY A 14 -10.11 7.29 10.15
C GLY A 14 -8.65 6.84 10.24
N GLU A 15 -7.97 7.28 11.29
CA GLU A 15 -6.55 7.00 11.54
C GLU A 15 -6.29 5.52 11.84
N GLU A 16 -7.00 4.95 12.80
CA GLU A 16 -6.68 3.61 13.34
C GLU A 16 -7.29 2.46 12.53
N ARG A 17 -8.36 2.72 11.77
CA ARG A 17 -9.13 1.66 11.11
C ARG A 17 -9.23 1.85 9.60
N TYR A 18 -9.78 2.98 9.17
CA TYR A 18 -10.21 3.11 7.78
C TYR A 18 -9.05 3.24 6.80
N VAL A 19 -7.94 3.86 7.19
CA VAL A 19 -6.72 3.88 6.36
C VAL A 19 -6.24 2.45 6.08
N CYS A 20 -6.17 1.60 7.10
CA CYS A 20 -5.71 0.21 6.95
C CYS A 20 -6.72 -0.65 6.16
N MET A 21 -8.02 -0.44 6.36
CA MET A 21 -9.06 -1.14 5.60
C MET A 21 -9.02 -0.79 4.11
N ASP A 22 -8.91 0.50 3.79
CA ASP A 22 -8.83 1.00 2.40
C ASP A 22 -7.56 0.50 1.69
N LEU A 23 -6.44 0.51 2.41
CA LEU A 23 -5.18 -0.09 1.96
C LEU A 23 -5.33 -1.58 1.67
N GLY A 24 -5.95 -2.35 2.58
CA GLY A 24 -6.15 -3.79 2.42
C GLY A 24 -7.02 -4.13 1.21
N HIS A 25 -8.13 -3.42 1.00
CA HIS A 25 -8.97 -3.59 -0.19
C HIS A 25 -8.21 -3.27 -1.48
N SER A 26 -7.45 -2.17 -1.48
CA SER A 26 -6.63 -1.78 -2.63
C SER A 26 -5.54 -2.82 -2.94
N ALA A 27 -4.88 -3.35 -1.91
CA ALA A 27 -3.88 -4.40 -2.05
C ALA A 27 -4.48 -5.70 -2.63
N GLN A 28 -5.67 -6.09 -2.18
CA GLN A 28 -6.35 -7.27 -2.73
C GLN A 28 -6.68 -7.12 -4.21
N ASN A 29 -7.07 -5.91 -4.66
CA ASN A 29 -7.28 -5.65 -6.08
C ASN A 29 -5.98 -5.85 -6.89
N VAL A 30 -4.84 -5.42 -6.35
CA VAL A 30 -3.53 -5.66 -6.99
C VAL A 30 -3.23 -7.16 -7.08
N TYR A 31 -3.49 -7.93 -6.02
CA TYR A 31 -3.35 -9.39 -6.07
C TYR A 31 -4.23 -10.02 -7.16
N LEU A 32 -5.51 -9.67 -7.22
CA LEU A 32 -6.45 -10.21 -8.21
C LEU A 32 -6.02 -9.87 -9.65
N GLN A 33 -5.56 -8.63 -9.88
CA GLN A 33 -5.06 -8.22 -11.19
C GLN A 33 -3.76 -8.93 -11.56
N ALA A 34 -2.82 -9.06 -10.61
CA ALA A 34 -1.59 -9.82 -10.84
C ALA A 34 -1.92 -11.27 -11.23
N THR A 35 -2.82 -11.93 -10.49
CA THR A 35 -3.30 -13.29 -10.81
C THR A 35 -3.95 -13.36 -12.20
N ALA A 36 -4.84 -12.43 -12.54
CA ALA A 36 -5.50 -12.41 -13.84
C ALA A 36 -4.50 -12.26 -15.01
N LEU A 37 -3.40 -11.56 -14.79
CA LEU A 37 -2.32 -11.36 -15.76
C LEU A 37 -1.24 -12.46 -15.71
N SER A 38 -1.43 -13.52 -14.92
CA SER A 38 -0.42 -14.56 -14.69
C SER A 38 0.91 -14.02 -14.16
N LEU A 39 0.82 -12.99 -13.32
CA LEU A 39 1.91 -12.39 -12.57
C LEU A 39 1.82 -12.78 -11.09
N GLY A 40 2.94 -12.67 -10.38
CA GLY A 40 3.03 -12.83 -8.94
C GLY A 40 3.22 -11.48 -8.24
N THR A 41 2.66 -11.36 -7.04
CA THR A 41 2.92 -10.24 -6.13
C THR A 41 2.86 -10.68 -4.66
N CYS A 42 3.40 -9.86 -3.76
CA CYS A 42 3.35 -10.09 -2.32
C CYS A 42 3.22 -8.75 -1.57
N ALA A 43 2.33 -8.66 -0.59
CA ALA A 43 2.25 -7.50 0.29
C ALA A 43 3.37 -7.52 1.33
N ILE A 44 4.22 -6.49 1.30
CA ILE A 44 5.34 -6.31 2.23
C ILE A 44 5.04 -5.10 3.11
N GLY A 45 4.84 -5.33 4.41
CA GLY A 45 4.63 -4.27 5.40
C GLY A 45 5.88 -3.85 6.18
N ALA A 46 7.00 -4.58 6.04
CA ALA A 46 8.25 -4.27 6.72
C ALA A 46 9.30 -3.82 5.70
N PHE A 47 9.64 -2.53 5.72
CA PHE A 47 10.66 -1.92 4.87
C PHE A 47 11.20 -0.64 5.52
N ASN A 48 12.21 0.01 4.91
CA ASN A 48 12.78 1.25 5.43
C ASN A 48 11.98 2.47 4.96
N ASP A 49 11.06 2.95 5.80
CA ASP A 49 10.20 4.11 5.53
C ASP A 49 10.98 5.35 5.06
N LYS A 50 12.03 5.72 5.81
CA LYS A 50 12.84 6.91 5.49
C LYS A 50 13.56 6.76 4.17
N GLY A 51 14.09 5.56 3.91
CA GLY A 51 14.73 5.22 2.64
C GLY A 51 13.75 5.34 1.48
N PHE A 52 12.54 4.82 1.63
CA PHE A 52 11.49 4.88 0.61
C PHE A 52 10.99 6.31 0.35
N ILE A 53 10.73 7.08 1.40
CA ILE A 53 10.32 8.49 1.27
C ILE A 53 11.35 9.27 0.45
N LYS A 54 12.66 9.08 0.74
CA LYS A 54 13.74 9.73 0.00
C LYS A 54 13.86 9.22 -1.43
N LEU A 55 13.79 7.90 -1.63
CA LEU A 55 13.97 7.27 -2.94
C LEU A 55 12.86 7.66 -3.92
N PHE A 56 11.61 7.68 -3.46
CA PHE A 56 10.44 7.97 -4.29
C PHE A 56 10.01 9.45 -4.25
N GLY A 57 10.70 10.30 -3.48
CA GLY A 57 10.38 11.73 -3.39
C GLY A 57 8.98 12.01 -2.86
N LEU A 58 8.53 11.23 -1.86
CA LEU A 58 7.17 11.36 -1.32
C LEU A 58 6.98 12.71 -0.63
N SER A 59 5.79 13.30 -0.81
CA SER A 59 5.46 14.60 -0.25
C SER A 59 5.29 14.54 1.27
N PRO A 60 5.52 15.66 1.98
CA PRO A 60 5.22 15.74 3.40
C PRO A 60 3.74 15.40 3.69
N GLY A 61 3.50 14.38 4.52
CA GLY A 61 2.16 13.89 4.84
C GLY A 61 1.75 12.61 4.13
N GLU A 62 2.59 12.11 3.22
CA GLU A 62 2.44 10.77 2.63
C GLU A 62 3.25 9.75 3.43
N THR A 63 2.56 8.78 4.02
CA THR A 63 3.17 7.66 4.76
C THR A 63 3.16 6.41 3.90
N PRO A 64 4.30 5.83 3.50
CA PRO A 64 4.30 4.53 2.85
C PRO A 64 3.81 3.46 3.84
N LEU A 65 2.93 2.56 3.40
CA LEU A 65 2.34 1.53 4.27
C LEU A 65 2.57 0.11 3.75
N TYR A 66 2.57 -0.08 2.43
CA TYR A 66 2.88 -1.34 1.77
C TYR A 66 3.78 -1.13 0.57
N VAL A 67 4.57 -2.17 0.29
CA VAL A 67 5.27 -2.37 -0.97
C VAL A 67 4.74 -3.66 -1.57
N MET A 68 4.39 -3.63 -2.86
CA MET A 68 3.89 -4.79 -3.59
C MET A 68 4.72 -4.99 -4.86
N PRO A 69 5.85 -5.71 -4.82
CA PRO A 69 6.58 -6.06 -6.03
C PRO A 69 5.70 -6.91 -6.93
N VAL A 70 5.77 -6.68 -8.24
CA VAL A 70 5.06 -7.47 -9.25
C VAL A 70 6.10 -8.06 -10.21
N GLY A 71 5.99 -9.35 -10.49
CA GLY A 71 6.93 -10.05 -11.35
C GLY A 71 6.29 -11.23 -12.07
N LYS A 72 7.04 -11.79 -13.02
CA LYS A 72 6.65 -13.05 -13.66
C LYS A 72 6.63 -14.16 -12.62
N LEU A 73 5.64 -15.05 -12.71
CA LEU A 73 5.68 -16.30 -11.97
C LEU A 73 6.88 -17.12 -12.45
N LYS A 74 7.56 -17.79 -11.52
CA LYS A 74 8.64 -18.70 -11.86
C LYS A 74 7.97 -19.97 -12.42
N ASP A 75 8.29 -20.27 -13.68
CA ASP A 75 7.83 -21.42 -14.44
C ASP A 75 6.28 -21.54 -14.55
N GLN A 76 5.75 -21.10 -15.70
CA GLN A 76 4.78 -21.92 -16.42
C GLN A 76 5.55 -22.85 -17.35
#